data_AF-A0A5J4UI04-F1
#
_entry.id   AF-A0A5J4UI04-F1
#
_cell.length_a   1.000
_cell.length_b   1.000
_cell.length_c   1.000
_cell.angle_alpha   90.00
_cell.angle_beta   90.00
_cell.angle_gamma   90.00
#
_symmetry.space_group_name_H-M   'P 1'
#
loop_
_entity.id
_entity.type
_entity.pdbx_description
1 polymer ?
#
loop_
_entity_poly.entity_id
_entity_poly.type
_entity_poly.pdbx_seq_one_letter_code
_entity_poly.pdbx_strand_id
1 'polypeptide(L)'
;MKPLPNEISGELKDILLSMVNMDADKRPNVQQLLSSKFFYIIASQQKQIRDKEQEKIKVEQENRKEKVRILQQKNREQEQQKRETQKQIEQERIKNEEKLEQERIKNEEKLEQERIKNEELARQLQQLKKEAEEHNIEDKALKKGLISPELLKIIEEKLKIPLEGTEKEKKEILDVQESKLQTLLTVIKQNQDSPNKKEVITSRVITELNKILKDRDLNDMQSSISSIFVELTTSVKLEVILLLQNQNPFPGLIRLLKHPNPQVVIDSTKTIYNILTNSSNSTDPTSHHPSFCMLKQCNGLNGIMTLFNANISKESKDLAAISLSHVYRGKEIKNKSHKEIIAHLKTLINDPNVQIKESAKNGLQDLAGNSINKAEIESNGFAIPK
;
A
#
# COMPACT_ATOMS: atom_id res chain seq x y z
N MET A 1 76.36 111.21 54.61
CA MET A 1 75.32 110.31 54.03
C MET A 1 74.03 111.10 53.88
N LYS A 2 73.25 110.86 52.81
CA LYS A 2 71.85 111.36 52.72
C LYS A 2 70.97 110.58 53.73
N PRO A 3 69.99 111.22 54.39
CA PRO A 3 69.12 110.53 55.35
C PRO A 3 68.27 109.46 54.65
N LEU A 4 68.01 108.34 55.34
CA LEU A 4 67.14 107.27 54.86
C LEU A 4 65.69 107.78 54.69
N PRO A 5 64.92 107.28 53.70
CA PRO A 5 63.51 107.63 53.49
C PRO A 5 62.65 107.39 54.74
N ASN A 6 61.65 108.25 54.97
CA ASN A 6 60.83 108.23 56.19
C ASN A 6 59.98 106.96 56.33
N GLU A 7 59.74 106.23 55.24
CA GLU A 7 58.98 104.97 55.26
C GLU A 7 59.78 103.83 55.91
N ILE A 8 61.12 103.95 55.96
CA ILE A 8 62.00 103.00 56.63
C ILE A 8 62.09 103.41 58.10
N SER A 9 61.29 102.76 58.93
CA SER A 9 61.17 103.04 60.36
C SER A 9 61.33 101.75 61.20
N GLY A 10 61.65 101.92 62.49
CA GLY A 10 61.88 100.81 63.41
C GLY A 10 63.15 100.00 63.09
N GLU A 11 63.15 98.73 63.49
CA GLU A 11 64.33 97.84 63.48
C GLU A 11 65.01 97.73 62.10
N LEU A 12 64.27 97.81 60.99
CA LEU A 12 64.84 97.80 59.64
C LEU A 12 65.73 99.02 59.36
N LYS A 13 65.34 100.19 59.89
CA LYS A 13 66.13 101.43 59.79
C LYS A 13 67.45 101.27 60.54
N ASP A 14 67.38 100.71 61.75
CA ASP A 14 68.55 100.50 62.62
C ASP A 14 69.52 99.47 62.03
N ILE A 15 68.98 98.41 61.43
CA ILE A 15 69.76 97.42 60.66
C ILE A 15 70.45 98.10 59.47
N LEU A 16 69.73 98.88 58.66
CA LEU A 16 70.31 99.55 57.49
C LEU A 16 71.39 100.57 57.87
N LEU A 17 71.18 101.34 58.94
CA LEU A 17 72.17 102.29 59.47
C LEU A 17 73.43 101.58 59.99
N SER A 18 73.26 100.45 60.69
CA SER A 18 74.40 99.66 61.19
C SER A 18 75.17 98.97 60.05
N MET A 19 74.52 98.57 58.96
CA MET A 19 75.19 98.01 57.78
C MET A 19 76.10 98.99 57.04
N VAL A 20 75.75 100.28 57.05
CA VAL A 20 76.55 101.34 56.41
C VAL A 20 77.51 102.05 57.37
N ASN A 21 77.74 101.50 58.57
CA ASN A 21 78.65 102.08 59.53
C ASN A 21 80.06 102.27 58.93
N MET A 22 80.70 103.42 59.17
CA MET A 22 82.03 103.73 58.65
C MET A 22 83.09 102.77 59.19
N ASP A 23 82.90 102.30 60.41
CA ASP A 23 83.74 101.33 61.10
C ASP A 23 83.35 99.91 60.70
N ALA A 24 84.25 99.20 60.00
CA ALA A 24 83.96 97.90 59.40
C ALA A 24 83.64 96.82 60.45
N ASP A 25 84.28 96.87 61.63
CA ASP A 25 84.10 95.89 62.70
C ASP A 25 82.77 96.07 63.43
N LYS A 26 82.13 97.24 63.30
CA LYS A 26 80.82 97.55 63.87
C LYS A 26 79.66 97.27 62.91
N ARG A 27 79.95 96.83 61.68
CA ARG A 27 78.89 96.40 60.76
C ARG A 27 78.37 95.04 61.24
N PRO A 28 77.04 94.86 61.32
CA PRO A 28 76.48 93.58 61.71
C PRO A 28 76.90 92.51 60.71
N ASN A 29 77.38 91.38 61.23
CA ASN A 29 77.68 90.23 60.39
C ASN A 29 76.38 89.56 59.91
N VAL A 30 76.49 88.68 58.91
CA VAL A 30 75.34 87.99 58.31
C VAL A 30 74.49 87.26 59.35
N GLN A 31 75.12 86.68 60.37
CA GLN A 31 74.42 85.95 61.42
C GLN A 31 73.63 86.88 62.34
N GLN A 32 74.17 88.04 62.69
CA GLN A 32 73.47 89.10 63.44
C GLN A 32 72.28 89.66 62.65
N LEU A 33 72.45 89.91 61.34
CA LEU A 33 71.39 90.34 60.43
C LEU A 33 70.24 89.32 60.33
N LEU A 34 70.57 88.05 60.11
CA LEU A 34 69.59 86.96 60.01
C LEU A 34 68.92 86.63 61.34
N SER A 35 69.57 86.96 62.47
CA SER A 35 69.00 86.82 63.81
C SER A 35 68.11 88.00 64.24
N SER A 36 68.05 89.07 63.44
CA SER A 36 67.17 90.20 63.74
C SER A 36 65.71 89.79 63.71
N LYS A 37 64.90 90.43 64.55
CA LYS A 37 63.48 90.10 64.70
C LYS A 37 62.71 90.43 63.41
N PHE A 38 63.16 91.43 62.65
CA PHE A 38 62.63 91.75 61.33
C PHE A 38 62.75 90.58 60.33
N PHE A 39 63.96 90.03 60.12
CA PHE A 39 64.16 88.92 59.18
C PHE A 39 63.50 87.62 59.66
N TYR A 40 63.45 87.38 60.98
CA TYR A 40 62.69 86.26 61.56
C TYR A 40 61.19 86.35 61.26
N ILE A 41 60.58 87.54 61.40
CA ILE A 41 59.15 87.75 61.10
C ILE A 41 58.89 87.50 59.60
N ILE A 42 59.71 88.05 58.70
CA ILE A 42 59.59 87.80 57.25
C ILE A 42 59.70 86.30 56.93
N ALA A 43 60.70 85.62 57.50
CA ALA A 43 60.88 84.18 57.29
C ALA A 43 59.68 83.37 57.83
N SER A 44 59.12 83.76 58.98
CA SER A 44 57.94 83.11 59.58
C SER A 44 56.67 83.32 58.76
N GLN A 45 56.45 84.54 58.23
CA GLN A 45 55.32 84.85 57.35
C GLN A 45 55.44 84.11 56.02
N GLN A 46 56.62 84.11 55.41
CA GLN A 46 56.87 83.33 54.19
C GLN A 46 56.65 81.83 54.41
N LYS A 47 57.03 81.30 55.60
CA LYS A 47 56.76 79.91 55.97
C LYS A 47 55.26 79.65 56.09
N GLN A 48 54.51 80.51 56.80
CA GLN A 48 53.05 80.37 56.90
C GLN A 48 52.33 80.48 55.56
N ILE A 49 52.79 81.35 54.66
CA ILE A 49 52.25 81.46 53.29
C ILE A 49 52.52 80.16 52.53
N ARG A 50 53.76 79.65 52.55
CA ARG A 50 54.13 78.38 51.92
C ARG A 50 53.32 77.21 52.47
N ASP A 51 53.14 77.14 53.79
CA ASP A 51 52.39 76.05 54.45
C ASP A 51 50.90 76.11 54.05
N LYS A 52 50.29 77.30 54.04
CA LYS A 52 48.90 77.50 53.57
C LYS A 52 48.72 77.21 52.08
N GLU A 53 49.70 77.55 51.23
CA GLU A 53 49.68 77.22 49.81
C GLU A 53 49.83 75.72 49.59
N GLN A 54 50.73 75.05 50.31
CA GLN A 54 50.87 73.59 50.27
C GLN A 54 49.62 72.87 50.75
N GLU A 55 48.96 73.39 51.79
CA GLU A 55 47.71 72.86 52.31
C GLU A 55 46.57 73.03 51.30
N LYS A 56 46.45 74.21 50.67
CA LYS A 56 45.52 74.43 49.56
C LYS A 56 45.77 73.48 48.38
N ILE A 57 47.03 73.27 48.00
CA ILE A 57 47.41 72.34 46.93
C ILE A 57 47.03 70.90 47.31
N LYS A 58 47.28 70.48 48.56
CA LYS A 58 46.89 69.16 49.05
C LYS A 58 45.38 68.95 49.01
N VAL A 59 44.60 69.90 49.52
CA VAL A 59 43.12 69.85 49.50
C VAL A 59 42.61 69.81 48.06
N GLU A 60 43.18 70.59 47.14
CA GLU A 60 42.78 70.56 45.73
C GLU A 60 43.15 69.22 45.06
N GLN A 61 44.32 68.65 45.38
CA GLN A 61 44.73 67.34 44.89
C GLN A 61 43.84 66.21 45.43
N GLU A 62 43.44 66.26 46.71
CA GLU A 62 42.48 65.31 47.28
C GLU A 62 41.11 65.43 46.63
N ASN A 63 40.61 66.66 46.45
CA ASN A 63 39.36 66.90 45.74
C ASN A 63 39.40 66.41 44.28
N ARG A 64 40.54 66.57 43.59
CA ARG A 64 40.74 66.00 42.24
C ARG A 64 40.76 64.48 42.25
N LYS A 65 41.48 63.85 43.19
CA LYS A 65 41.53 62.39 43.35
C LYS A 65 40.13 61.82 43.61
N GLU A 66 39.35 62.48 44.47
CA GLU A 66 38.00 62.07 44.79
C GLU A 66 37.05 62.21 43.59
N LYS A 67 37.13 63.32 42.85
CA LYS A 67 36.40 63.46 41.58
C LYS A 67 36.74 62.37 40.57
N VAL A 68 38.02 62.00 40.45
CA VAL A 68 38.46 60.91 39.54
C VAL A 68 37.89 59.56 40.00
N ARG A 69 37.89 59.25 41.30
CA ARG A 69 37.27 58.02 41.82
C ARG A 69 35.79 57.96 41.51
N ILE A 70 35.05 59.05 41.75
CA ILE A 70 33.61 59.12 41.45
C ILE A 70 33.35 58.93 39.96
N LEU A 71 34.17 59.54 39.09
CA LEU A 71 34.05 59.34 37.63
C LEU A 71 34.33 57.89 37.22
N GLN A 72 35.38 57.27 37.78
CA GLN A 72 35.72 55.87 37.50
C GLN A 72 34.60 54.93 37.96
N GLN A 73 34.00 55.18 39.12
CA GLN A 73 32.87 54.41 39.61
C GLN A 73 31.65 54.56 38.70
N LYS A 74 31.28 55.79 38.31
CA LYS A 74 30.19 56.03 37.35
C LYS A 74 30.43 55.37 36.00
N ASN A 75 31.66 55.37 35.49
CA ASN A 75 31.99 54.68 34.24
C ASN A 75 31.84 53.16 34.37
N ARG A 76 32.27 52.56 35.49
CA ARG A 76 32.09 51.13 35.76
C ARG A 76 30.61 50.77 35.85
N GLU A 77 29.82 51.56 36.56
CA GLU A 77 28.37 51.39 36.66
C GLU A 77 27.70 51.49 35.28
N GLN A 78 28.05 52.50 34.47
CA GLN A 78 27.55 52.63 33.09
C GLN A 78 27.95 51.45 32.19
N GLU A 79 29.18 50.96 32.28
CA GLU A 79 29.63 49.79 31.51
C GLU A 79 28.88 48.53 31.92
N GLN A 80 28.65 48.34 33.22
CA GLN A 80 27.89 47.20 33.73
C GLN A 80 26.43 47.26 33.26
N GLN A 81 25.81 48.45 33.35
CA GLN A 81 24.45 48.68 32.87
C GLN A 81 24.33 48.42 31.36
N LYS A 82 25.29 48.89 30.55
CA LYS A 82 25.35 48.58 29.11
C LYS A 82 25.43 47.08 28.83
N ARG A 83 26.27 46.35 29.58
CA ARG A 83 26.41 44.88 29.43
C ARG A 83 25.11 44.16 29.80
N GLU A 84 24.43 44.59 30.85
CA GLU A 84 23.14 44.02 31.26
C GLU A 84 22.05 44.29 30.23
N THR A 85 21.94 45.52 29.72
CA THR A 85 21.01 45.86 28.64
C THR A 85 21.30 45.05 27.37
N GLN A 86 22.58 44.90 26.98
CA GLN A 86 22.94 44.06 25.82
C GLN A 86 22.56 42.59 26.02
N LYS A 87 22.75 42.03 27.22
CA LYS A 87 22.32 40.66 27.53
C LYS A 87 20.80 40.51 27.44
N GLN A 88 20.03 41.49 27.92
CA GLN A 88 18.57 41.47 27.83
C GLN A 88 18.10 41.52 26.38
N ILE A 89 18.67 42.41 25.55
CA ILE A 89 18.36 42.50 24.12
C ILE A 89 18.67 41.18 23.41
N GLU A 90 19.83 40.57 23.70
CA GLU A 90 20.20 39.29 23.10
C GLU A 90 19.26 38.15 23.51
N GLN A 91 18.87 38.08 24.79
CA GLN A 91 17.90 37.09 25.27
C GLN A 91 16.52 37.26 24.63
N GLU A 92 16.08 38.51 24.44
CA GLU A 92 14.80 38.79 23.78
C GLU A 92 14.86 38.44 22.29
N ARG A 93 16.00 38.68 21.62
CA ARG A 93 16.23 38.27 20.24
C ARG A 93 16.16 36.76 20.08
N ILE A 94 16.88 36.00 20.93
CA ILE A 94 16.86 34.53 20.91
C ILE A 94 15.43 34.00 21.12
N LYS A 95 14.70 34.53 22.11
CA LYS A 95 13.30 34.12 22.35
C LYS A 95 12.38 34.39 21.16
N ASN A 96 12.58 35.50 20.45
CA ASN A 96 11.79 35.84 19.27
C ASN A 96 12.15 34.94 18.09
N GLU A 97 13.43 34.62 17.89
CA GLU A 97 13.89 33.65 16.88
C GLU A 97 13.34 32.25 17.15
N GLU A 98 13.38 31.78 18.41
CA GLU A 98 12.80 30.49 18.81
C GLU A 98 11.30 30.43 18.56
N LYS A 99 10.55 31.51 18.85
CA LYS A 99 9.12 31.58 18.55
C LYS A 99 8.83 31.52 17.06
N LEU A 100 9.60 32.27 16.26
CA LEU A 100 9.44 32.27 14.81
C LEU A 100 9.72 30.88 14.23
N GLU A 101 10.76 30.21 14.73
CA GLU A 101 11.11 28.86 14.28
C GLU A 101 10.05 27.84 14.68
N GLN A 102 9.49 27.92 15.89
CA GLN A 102 8.36 27.07 16.30
C GLN A 102 7.12 27.29 15.42
N GLU A 103 6.82 28.53 15.06
CA GLU A 103 5.71 28.85 14.16
C GLU A 103 5.95 28.29 12.75
N ARG A 104 7.19 28.38 12.24
CA ARG A 104 7.60 27.78 10.96
C ARG A 104 7.44 26.27 10.98
N ILE A 105 7.97 25.58 11.99
CA ILE A 105 7.85 24.12 12.14
C ILE A 105 6.38 23.72 12.17
N LYS A 106 5.55 24.41 12.96
CA LYS A 106 4.12 24.12 13.06
C LYS A 106 3.37 24.32 11.73
N ASN A 107 3.75 25.33 10.95
CA ASN A 107 3.20 25.57 9.62
C ASN A 107 3.65 24.51 8.61
N GLU A 108 4.92 24.09 8.65
CA GLU A 108 5.47 23.01 7.82
C GLU A 108 4.80 21.66 8.15
N GLU A 109 4.62 21.32 9.43
CA GLU A 109 3.88 20.12 9.86
C GLU A 109 2.44 20.12 9.37
N LYS A 110 1.76 21.27 9.44
CA LYS A 110 0.39 21.42 8.96
C LYS A 110 0.30 21.22 7.44
N LEU A 111 1.23 21.80 6.70
CA LEU A 111 1.33 21.64 5.25
C LEU A 111 1.58 20.18 4.86
N GLU A 112 2.44 19.49 5.61
CA GLU A 112 2.75 18.09 5.38
C GLU A 112 1.54 17.17 5.66
N GLN A 113 0.80 17.42 6.74
CA GLN A 113 -0.45 16.70 7.01
C GLN A 113 -1.50 16.92 5.92
N GLU A 114 -1.60 18.13 5.40
CA GLU A 114 -2.51 18.44 4.28
C GLU A 114 -2.08 17.73 3.00
N ARG A 115 -0.77 17.67 2.72
CA ARG A 115 -0.21 16.92 1.59
C ARG A 115 -0.56 15.43 1.67
N ILE A 116 -0.33 14.79 2.83
CA ILE A 116 -0.65 13.38 3.04
C ILE A 116 -2.15 13.11 2.82
N LYS A 117 -3.03 13.95 3.37
CA LYS A 117 -4.48 13.84 3.18
C LYS A 117 -4.88 13.99 1.71
N ASN A 118 -4.28 14.94 1.00
CA ASN A 118 -4.55 15.16 -0.43
C ASN A 118 -4.06 13.98 -1.28
N GLU A 119 -2.92 13.37 -0.94
CA GLU A 119 -2.42 12.16 -1.61
C GLU A 119 -3.34 10.95 -1.35
N GLU A 120 -3.81 10.77 -0.12
CA GLU A 120 -4.76 9.71 0.22
C GLU A 120 -6.09 9.88 -0.53
N LEU A 121 -6.63 11.10 -0.56
CA LEU A 121 -7.84 11.42 -1.31
C LEU A 121 -7.66 11.18 -2.82
N ALA A 122 -6.50 11.53 -3.38
CA ALA A 122 -6.19 11.28 -4.78
C ALA A 122 -6.18 9.77 -5.11
N ARG A 123 -5.62 8.93 -4.21
CA ARG A 123 -5.64 7.47 -4.35
C ARG A 123 -7.07 6.92 -4.28
N GLN A 124 -7.89 7.39 -3.34
CA GLN A 124 -9.30 6.98 -3.23
C GLN A 124 -10.10 7.37 -4.48
N LEU A 125 -9.91 8.60 -4.99
CA LEU A 125 -10.56 9.05 -6.23
C LEU A 125 -10.13 8.22 -7.45
N GLN A 126 -8.86 7.82 -7.52
CA GLN A 126 -8.37 6.96 -8.59
C GLN A 126 -9.02 5.57 -8.53
N GLN A 127 -9.15 5.00 -7.34
CA GLN A 127 -9.81 3.71 -7.12
C GLN A 127 -11.29 3.76 -7.52
N LEU A 128 -12.03 4.77 -7.08
CA LEU A 128 -13.45 4.96 -7.43
C LEU A 128 -13.65 5.14 -8.94
N LYS A 129 -12.74 5.87 -9.61
CA LYS A 129 -12.79 6.00 -11.08
C LYS A 129 -12.60 4.66 -11.78
N LYS A 130 -11.67 3.83 -11.31
CA LYS A 130 -11.44 2.48 -11.85
C LYS A 130 -12.67 1.61 -11.66
N GLU A 131 -13.27 1.61 -10.47
CA GLU A 131 -14.49 0.83 -10.18
C GLU A 131 -15.68 1.28 -11.03
N ALA A 132 -15.85 2.59 -11.24
CA ALA A 132 -16.89 3.12 -12.12
C ALA A 132 -16.69 2.71 -13.59
N GLU A 133 -15.44 2.65 -14.06
CA GLU A 133 -15.11 2.17 -15.40
C GLU A 133 -15.38 0.66 -15.55
N GLU A 134 -14.99 -0.15 -14.56
CA GLU A 134 -15.31 -1.59 -14.51
C GLU A 134 -16.83 -1.81 -14.56
N HIS A 135 -17.60 -1.08 -13.76
CA HIS A 135 -19.07 -1.15 -13.76
C HIS A 135 -19.68 -0.76 -15.11
N ASN A 136 -19.17 0.29 -15.75
CA ASN A 136 -19.67 0.72 -17.07
C ASN A 136 -19.40 -0.34 -18.16
N ILE A 137 -18.25 -1.02 -18.10
CA ILE A 137 -17.93 -2.12 -19.02
C ILE A 137 -18.90 -3.29 -18.81
N GLU A 138 -19.16 -3.67 -17.55
CA GLU A 138 -20.11 -4.73 -17.21
C GLU A 138 -21.53 -4.40 -17.65
N ASP A 139 -22.01 -3.20 -17.34
CA ASP A 139 -23.33 -2.72 -17.78
C ASP A 139 -23.47 -2.74 -19.31
N LYS A 140 -22.42 -2.31 -20.03
CA LYS A 140 -22.41 -2.30 -21.48
C LYS A 140 -22.46 -3.73 -22.04
N ALA A 141 -21.73 -4.66 -21.43
CA ALA A 141 -21.75 -6.07 -21.83
C ALA A 141 -23.14 -6.69 -21.58
N LEU A 142 -23.72 -6.45 -20.41
CA LEU A 142 -25.06 -6.93 -20.03
C LEU A 142 -26.18 -6.35 -20.92
N LYS A 143 -26.06 -5.08 -21.33
CA LYS A 143 -27.03 -4.44 -22.23
C LYS A 143 -26.91 -4.93 -23.67
N LYS A 144 -25.69 -5.23 -24.12
CA LYS A 144 -25.44 -5.64 -25.51
C LYS A 144 -25.44 -7.15 -25.72
N GLY A 145 -25.31 -7.95 -24.66
CA GLY A 145 -25.12 -9.40 -24.77
C GLY A 145 -23.84 -9.79 -25.51
N LEU A 146 -22.80 -8.95 -25.44
CA LEU A 146 -21.53 -9.16 -26.14
C LEU A 146 -20.38 -9.21 -25.15
N ILE A 147 -19.50 -10.17 -25.38
CA ILE A 147 -18.24 -10.29 -24.66
C ILE A 147 -17.24 -9.33 -25.29
N SER A 148 -16.45 -8.67 -24.44
CA SER A 148 -15.37 -7.79 -24.89
C SER A 148 -14.06 -8.20 -24.21
N PRO A 149 -12.90 -7.93 -24.84
CA PRO A 149 -11.61 -8.19 -24.23
C PRO A 149 -11.43 -7.51 -22.86
N GLU A 150 -11.98 -6.31 -22.69
CA GLU A 150 -11.93 -5.55 -21.44
C GLU A 150 -12.71 -6.26 -20.32
N LEU A 151 -13.92 -6.75 -20.61
CA LEU A 151 -14.70 -7.53 -19.65
C LEU A 151 -13.95 -8.79 -19.21
N LEU A 152 -13.40 -9.54 -20.17
CA LEU A 152 -12.64 -10.75 -19.87
C LEU A 152 -11.40 -10.45 -19.01
N LYS A 153 -10.72 -9.33 -19.26
CA LYS A 153 -9.58 -8.89 -18.46
C LYS A 153 -9.99 -8.56 -17.01
N ILE A 154 -11.11 -7.85 -16.81
CA ILE A 154 -11.64 -7.55 -15.47
C ILE A 154 -11.93 -8.85 -14.72
N ILE A 155 -12.64 -9.78 -15.36
CA ILE A 155 -12.98 -11.07 -14.75
C ILE A 155 -11.70 -11.84 -14.40
N GLU A 156 -10.74 -11.94 -15.34
CA GLU A 156 -9.45 -12.59 -15.11
C GLU A 156 -8.72 -12.00 -13.89
N GLU A 157 -8.63 -10.66 -13.79
CA GLU A 157 -7.96 -9.99 -12.68
C GLU A 157 -8.62 -10.31 -11.32
N LYS A 158 -9.96 -10.35 -11.24
CA LYS A 158 -10.64 -10.68 -9.98
C LYS A 158 -10.54 -12.16 -9.62
N LEU A 159 -10.56 -13.06 -10.60
CA LEU A 159 -10.39 -14.51 -10.36
C LEU A 159 -8.99 -14.88 -9.88
N LYS A 160 -7.97 -14.08 -10.23
CA LYS A 160 -6.59 -14.26 -9.77
C LYS A 160 -6.34 -13.87 -8.33
N ILE A 161 -7.25 -13.15 -7.69
CA ILE A 161 -7.12 -12.76 -6.28
C ILE A 161 -7.14 -14.05 -5.44
N PRO A 162 -6.09 -14.37 -4.68
CA PRO A 162 -6.02 -15.58 -3.88
C PRO A 162 -6.96 -15.50 -2.67
N LEU A 163 -7.47 -16.64 -2.21
CA LEU A 163 -8.34 -16.73 -1.03
C LEU A 163 -7.49 -16.72 0.27
N GLU A 164 -6.85 -15.58 0.54
CA GLU A 164 -5.98 -15.37 1.70
C GLU A 164 -6.65 -14.45 2.75
N GLY A 165 -6.18 -14.55 3.99
CA GLY A 165 -6.67 -13.73 5.11
C GLY A 165 -7.70 -14.44 5.98
N THR A 166 -8.45 -13.62 6.72
CA THR A 166 -9.54 -14.03 7.61
C THR A 166 -10.73 -14.59 6.84
N GLU A 167 -11.60 -15.35 7.52
CA GLU A 167 -12.82 -15.90 6.90
C GLU A 167 -13.73 -14.80 6.31
N LYS A 168 -13.72 -13.60 6.90
CA LYS A 168 -14.45 -12.45 6.37
C LYS A 168 -13.83 -11.95 5.06
N GLU A 169 -12.52 -11.79 5.00
CA GLU A 169 -11.80 -11.35 3.80
C GLU A 169 -11.94 -12.36 2.66
N LYS A 170 -11.81 -13.67 2.95
CA LYS A 170 -12.05 -14.72 1.97
C LYS A 170 -13.46 -14.66 1.41
N LYS A 171 -14.47 -14.44 2.26
CA LYS A 171 -15.85 -14.30 1.83
C LYS A 171 -16.05 -13.09 0.93
N GLU A 172 -15.47 -11.95 1.27
CA GLU A 172 -15.51 -10.75 0.42
C GLU A 172 -14.87 -11.00 -0.96
N ILE A 173 -13.74 -11.72 -1.01
CA ILE A 173 -13.10 -12.12 -2.27
C ILE A 173 -14.01 -13.07 -3.07
N LEU A 174 -14.62 -14.06 -2.41
CA LEU A 174 -15.55 -14.99 -3.05
C LEU A 174 -16.78 -14.27 -3.62
N ASP A 175 -17.35 -13.32 -2.89
CA ASP A 175 -18.52 -12.53 -3.32
C ASP A 175 -18.17 -11.67 -4.55
N VAL A 176 -16.98 -11.05 -4.56
CA VAL A 176 -16.49 -10.30 -5.74
C VAL A 176 -16.33 -11.22 -6.94
N GLN A 177 -15.66 -12.37 -6.77
CA GLN A 177 -15.47 -13.34 -7.84
C GLN A 177 -16.80 -13.87 -8.38
N GLU A 178 -17.74 -14.20 -7.48
CA GLU A 178 -19.06 -14.70 -7.84
C GLU A 178 -19.85 -13.67 -8.66
N SER A 179 -19.82 -12.40 -8.25
CA SER A 179 -20.44 -11.31 -9.01
C SER A 179 -19.92 -11.26 -10.45
N LYS A 180 -18.59 -11.35 -10.66
CA LYS A 180 -17.99 -11.35 -12.00
C LYS A 180 -18.34 -12.59 -12.82
N LEU A 181 -18.41 -13.76 -12.18
CA LEU A 181 -18.84 -15.01 -12.82
C LEU A 181 -20.32 -14.96 -13.23
N GLN A 182 -21.19 -14.37 -12.42
CA GLN A 182 -22.61 -14.19 -12.74
C GLN A 182 -22.82 -13.23 -13.91
N THR A 183 -22.06 -12.13 -13.96
CA THR A 183 -22.04 -11.23 -15.12
C THR A 183 -21.65 -11.99 -16.39
N LEU A 184 -20.55 -12.75 -16.34
CA LEU A 184 -20.10 -13.56 -17.48
C LEU A 184 -21.17 -14.57 -17.91
N LEU A 185 -21.72 -15.33 -16.96
CA LEU A 185 -22.76 -16.34 -17.22
C LEU A 185 -23.99 -15.71 -17.88
N THR A 186 -24.41 -14.55 -17.41
CA THR A 186 -25.56 -13.82 -17.96
C THR A 186 -25.30 -13.41 -19.41
N VAL A 187 -24.14 -12.85 -19.71
CA VAL A 187 -23.77 -12.43 -21.08
C VAL A 187 -23.67 -13.63 -22.02
N ILE A 188 -23.13 -14.77 -21.57
CA ILE A 188 -23.08 -15.99 -22.39
C ILE A 188 -24.52 -16.51 -22.65
N LYS A 189 -25.42 -16.50 -21.66
CA LYS A 189 -26.81 -16.96 -21.82
C LYS A 189 -27.64 -16.09 -22.75
N GLN A 190 -27.43 -14.78 -22.74
CA GLN A 190 -28.15 -13.82 -23.60
C GLN A 190 -27.84 -14.03 -25.09
N ASN A 191 -26.64 -14.50 -25.39
CA ASN A 191 -26.20 -14.73 -26.75
C ASN A 191 -25.58 -16.12 -26.87
N GLN A 192 -26.45 -17.10 -27.13
CA GLN A 192 -26.06 -18.50 -27.32
C GLN A 192 -25.23 -18.72 -28.60
N ASP A 193 -24.98 -17.68 -29.41
CA ASP A 193 -24.16 -17.80 -30.60
C ASP A 193 -22.72 -18.23 -30.27
N SER A 194 -22.13 -18.97 -31.22
CA SER A 194 -20.75 -19.47 -31.19
C SER A 194 -19.66 -18.43 -30.84
N PRO A 195 -19.75 -17.13 -31.25
CA PRO A 195 -18.66 -16.16 -31.03
C PRO A 195 -18.35 -15.89 -29.55
N ASN A 196 -19.35 -15.56 -28.72
CA ASN A 196 -19.12 -15.27 -27.29
C ASN A 196 -18.50 -16.49 -26.59
N LYS A 197 -19.04 -17.69 -26.84
CA LYS A 197 -18.52 -18.94 -26.26
C LYS A 197 -17.07 -19.17 -26.67
N LYS A 198 -16.75 -18.96 -27.95
CA LYS A 198 -15.39 -19.08 -28.49
C LYS A 198 -14.43 -18.09 -27.84
N GLU A 199 -14.83 -16.83 -27.68
CA GLU A 199 -14.00 -15.81 -27.02
C GLU A 199 -13.68 -16.18 -25.57
N VAL A 200 -14.67 -16.66 -24.80
CA VAL A 200 -14.42 -17.13 -23.43
C VAL A 200 -13.45 -18.30 -23.40
N ILE A 201 -13.65 -19.28 -24.28
CA ILE A 201 -12.82 -20.50 -24.35
C ILE A 201 -11.39 -20.19 -24.82
N THR A 202 -11.17 -19.16 -25.64
CA THR A 202 -9.82 -18.76 -26.04
C THR A 202 -9.18 -17.73 -25.10
N SER A 203 -9.92 -17.24 -24.11
CA SER A 203 -9.44 -16.25 -23.15
C SER A 203 -8.64 -16.86 -22.01
N ARG A 204 -7.97 -16.00 -21.24
CA ARG A 204 -7.31 -16.40 -19.98
C ARG A 204 -8.31 -16.67 -18.86
N VAL A 205 -9.57 -16.26 -18.99
CA VAL A 205 -10.63 -16.58 -18.02
C VAL A 205 -10.82 -18.09 -17.93
N ILE A 206 -10.94 -18.81 -19.06
CA ILE A 206 -11.10 -20.27 -19.01
C ILE A 206 -9.86 -20.97 -18.42
N THR A 207 -8.67 -20.40 -18.63
CA THR A 207 -7.43 -20.91 -18.06
C THR A 207 -7.48 -20.80 -16.53
N GLU A 208 -7.91 -19.66 -15.99
CA GLU A 208 -8.05 -19.46 -14.55
C GLU A 208 -9.20 -20.31 -13.97
N LEU A 209 -10.34 -20.44 -14.66
CA LEU A 209 -11.42 -21.33 -14.24
C LEU A 209 -10.95 -22.79 -14.15
N ASN A 210 -10.20 -23.28 -15.14
CA ASN A 210 -9.64 -24.63 -15.10
C ASN A 210 -8.65 -24.83 -13.95
N LYS A 211 -7.89 -23.79 -13.59
CA LYS A 211 -6.99 -23.82 -12.43
C LYS A 211 -7.78 -23.85 -11.11
N ILE A 212 -8.80 -22.99 -10.98
CA ILE A 212 -9.71 -22.99 -9.83
C ILE A 212 -10.35 -24.37 -9.64
N LEU A 213 -10.85 -24.99 -10.71
CA LEU A 213 -11.43 -26.34 -10.64
C LEU A 213 -10.45 -27.40 -10.13
N LYS A 214 -9.16 -27.26 -10.45
CA LYS A 214 -8.11 -28.21 -10.02
C LYS A 214 -7.70 -27.99 -8.55
N ASP A 215 -7.53 -26.74 -8.15
CA ASP A 215 -6.75 -26.42 -6.95
C ASP A 215 -7.60 -25.92 -5.77
N ARG A 216 -8.73 -25.25 -6.00
CA ARG A 216 -9.55 -24.63 -4.93
C ARG A 216 -10.30 -25.69 -4.12
N ASP A 217 -10.43 -25.55 -2.80
CA ASP A 217 -11.26 -26.46 -1.99
C ASP A 217 -12.69 -26.61 -2.57
N LEU A 218 -13.27 -27.81 -2.49
CA LEU A 218 -14.61 -28.04 -3.04
C LEU A 218 -15.68 -27.25 -2.31
N ASN A 219 -15.51 -26.93 -1.03
CA ASN A 219 -16.48 -26.15 -0.26
C ASN A 219 -16.46 -24.66 -0.63
N ASP A 220 -15.31 -24.17 -1.13
CA ASP A 220 -15.14 -22.78 -1.60
C ASP A 220 -15.44 -22.63 -3.11
N MET A 221 -15.87 -23.71 -3.76
CA MET A 221 -16.15 -23.72 -5.20
C MET A 221 -17.48 -23.03 -5.50
N GLN A 222 -17.43 -21.92 -6.24
CA GLN A 222 -18.66 -21.26 -6.66
C GLN A 222 -19.41 -22.06 -7.73
N SER A 223 -20.73 -22.25 -7.54
CA SER A 223 -21.58 -22.99 -8.49
C SER A 223 -21.66 -22.33 -9.87
N SER A 224 -21.42 -21.02 -9.97
CA SER A 224 -21.37 -20.31 -11.25
C SER A 224 -20.32 -20.86 -12.19
N ILE A 225 -19.22 -21.39 -11.66
CA ILE A 225 -18.17 -22.01 -12.47
C ILE A 225 -18.74 -23.20 -13.23
N SER A 226 -19.44 -24.12 -12.56
CA SER A 226 -20.03 -25.29 -13.23
C SER A 226 -21.09 -24.89 -14.25
N SER A 227 -21.91 -23.89 -13.93
CA SER A 227 -22.92 -23.38 -14.85
C SER A 227 -22.33 -22.70 -16.10
N ILE A 228 -21.19 -22.01 -15.98
CA ILE A 228 -20.46 -21.47 -17.15
C ILE A 228 -20.03 -22.60 -18.06
N PHE A 229 -19.45 -23.69 -17.53
CA PHE A 229 -19.05 -24.84 -18.36
C PHE A 229 -20.24 -25.53 -19.03
N VAL A 230 -21.40 -25.61 -18.39
CA VAL A 230 -22.63 -26.10 -19.03
C VAL A 230 -23.01 -25.21 -20.20
N GLU A 231 -23.03 -23.89 -20.00
CA GLU A 231 -23.42 -22.96 -21.06
C GLU A 231 -22.43 -22.98 -22.23
N LEU A 232 -21.12 -23.05 -21.95
CA LEU A 232 -20.08 -23.16 -22.97
C LEU A 232 -20.17 -24.45 -23.81
N THR A 233 -20.87 -25.47 -23.34
CA THR A 233 -21.05 -26.75 -24.05
C THR A 233 -22.46 -26.98 -24.60
N THR A 234 -23.43 -26.12 -24.25
CA THR A 234 -24.83 -26.26 -24.67
C THR A 234 -25.05 -25.62 -26.05
N SER A 235 -25.70 -26.35 -26.96
CA SER A 235 -26.12 -25.85 -28.29
C SER A 235 -24.98 -25.29 -29.15
N VAL A 236 -23.78 -25.90 -29.10
CA VAL A 236 -22.60 -25.36 -29.80
C VAL A 236 -22.12 -26.26 -30.93
N LYS A 237 -21.56 -25.62 -31.97
CA LYS A 237 -20.85 -26.27 -33.08
C LYS A 237 -19.65 -27.07 -32.58
N LEU A 238 -19.34 -28.16 -33.28
CA LEU A 238 -18.21 -29.05 -32.99
C LEU A 238 -16.88 -28.29 -32.80
N GLU A 239 -16.63 -27.24 -33.59
CA GLU A 239 -15.41 -26.42 -33.50
C GLU A 239 -15.15 -25.87 -32.07
N VAL A 240 -16.19 -25.45 -31.36
CA VAL A 240 -16.05 -24.82 -30.04
C VAL A 240 -15.82 -25.87 -28.97
N ILE A 241 -16.46 -27.03 -29.11
CA ILE A 241 -16.21 -28.19 -28.22
C ILE A 241 -14.77 -28.64 -28.34
N LEU A 242 -14.23 -28.72 -29.56
CA LEU A 242 -12.81 -29.07 -29.78
C LEU A 242 -11.87 -28.04 -29.16
N LEU A 243 -12.19 -26.74 -29.25
CA LEU A 243 -11.41 -25.69 -28.57
C LEU A 243 -11.42 -25.86 -27.05
N LEU A 244 -12.59 -26.16 -26.47
CA LEU A 244 -12.72 -26.40 -25.03
C LEU A 244 -11.96 -27.66 -24.61
N GLN A 245 -12.02 -28.75 -25.38
CA GLN A 245 -11.26 -29.97 -25.11
C GLN A 245 -9.75 -29.70 -25.05
N ASN A 246 -9.24 -28.85 -25.95
CA ASN A 246 -7.83 -28.47 -25.96
C ASN A 246 -7.41 -27.69 -24.69
N GLN A 247 -8.35 -27.08 -23.96
CA GLN A 247 -8.10 -26.47 -22.65
C GLN A 247 -7.96 -27.51 -21.51
N ASN A 248 -8.15 -28.80 -21.82
CA ASN A 248 -8.07 -29.92 -20.89
C ASN A 248 -8.92 -29.73 -19.61
N PRO A 249 -10.26 -29.60 -19.75
CA PRO A 249 -11.16 -29.32 -18.62
C PRO A 249 -11.44 -30.58 -17.77
N PHE A 250 -11.19 -31.78 -18.31
CA PHE A 250 -11.58 -33.04 -17.67
C PHE A 250 -11.06 -33.21 -16.24
N PRO A 251 -9.79 -32.92 -15.88
CA PRO A 251 -9.34 -33.11 -14.50
C PRO A 251 -10.18 -32.32 -13.49
N GLY A 252 -10.51 -31.06 -13.81
CA GLY A 252 -11.36 -30.21 -12.97
C GLY A 252 -12.79 -30.70 -12.91
N LEU A 253 -13.39 -31.02 -14.06
CA LEU A 253 -14.77 -31.53 -14.14
C LEU A 253 -14.93 -32.86 -13.40
N ILE A 254 -13.98 -33.78 -13.52
CA ILE A 254 -14.01 -35.06 -12.81
C ILE A 254 -13.94 -34.86 -11.29
N ARG A 255 -13.21 -33.85 -10.82
CA ARG A 255 -13.16 -33.50 -9.40
C ARG A 255 -14.52 -33.01 -8.89
N LEU A 256 -15.26 -32.23 -9.70
CA LEU A 256 -16.61 -31.76 -9.36
C LEU A 256 -17.65 -32.88 -9.22
N LEU A 257 -17.40 -34.08 -9.73
CA LEU A 257 -18.33 -35.21 -9.56
C LEU A 257 -18.47 -35.67 -8.09
N LYS A 258 -17.57 -35.18 -7.21
CA LYS A 258 -17.58 -35.45 -5.76
C LYS A 258 -18.05 -34.24 -4.95
N HIS A 259 -18.56 -33.20 -5.60
CA HIS A 259 -18.98 -31.97 -4.93
C HIS A 259 -20.22 -32.21 -4.05
N PRO A 260 -20.32 -31.58 -2.86
CA PRO A 260 -21.45 -31.79 -1.95
C PRO A 260 -22.79 -31.27 -2.50
N ASN A 261 -22.76 -30.20 -3.30
CA ASN A 261 -23.94 -29.69 -4.01
C ASN A 261 -24.29 -30.55 -5.24
N PRO A 262 -25.45 -31.22 -5.28
CA PRO A 262 -25.87 -32.07 -6.40
C PRO A 262 -25.99 -31.32 -7.73
N GLN A 263 -26.33 -30.03 -7.72
CA GLN A 263 -26.44 -29.25 -8.96
C GLN A 263 -25.08 -29.09 -9.63
N VAL A 264 -24.01 -28.90 -8.86
CA VAL A 264 -22.63 -28.81 -9.38
C VAL A 264 -22.19 -30.16 -9.99
N VAL A 265 -22.60 -31.27 -9.36
CA VAL A 265 -22.36 -32.62 -9.89
C VAL A 265 -23.09 -32.81 -11.23
N ILE A 266 -24.37 -32.42 -11.30
CA ILE A 266 -25.18 -32.50 -12.52
C ILE A 266 -24.56 -31.64 -13.63
N ASP A 267 -24.22 -30.39 -13.33
CA ASP A 267 -23.59 -29.46 -14.27
C ASP A 267 -22.30 -30.06 -14.84
N SER A 268 -21.40 -30.55 -13.99
CA SER A 268 -20.16 -31.18 -14.44
C SER A 268 -20.41 -32.42 -15.31
N THR A 269 -21.36 -33.25 -14.91
CA THR A 269 -21.73 -34.46 -15.67
C THR A 269 -22.27 -34.08 -17.05
N LYS A 270 -23.09 -33.03 -17.12
CA LYS A 270 -23.65 -32.50 -18.36
C LYS A 270 -22.58 -31.91 -19.27
N THR A 271 -21.62 -31.16 -18.72
CA THR A 271 -20.46 -30.69 -19.49
C THR A 271 -19.66 -31.85 -20.06
N ILE A 272 -19.35 -32.87 -19.26
CA ILE A 272 -18.62 -34.07 -19.73
C ILE A 272 -19.40 -34.77 -20.85
N TYR A 273 -20.69 -35.01 -20.65
CA TYR A 273 -21.58 -35.60 -21.64
C TYR A 273 -21.56 -34.81 -22.95
N ASN A 274 -21.75 -33.49 -22.90
CA ASN A 274 -21.79 -32.65 -24.10
C ASN A 274 -20.47 -32.69 -24.88
N ILE A 275 -19.33 -32.72 -24.17
CA ILE A 275 -18.01 -32.83 -24.78
C ILE A 275 -17.83 -34.18 -25.50
N LEU A 276 -18.27 -35.27 -24.89
CA LEU A 276 -18.10 -36.62 -25.41
C LEU A 276 -19.04 -36.92 -26.59
N THR A 277 -20.31 -36.58 -26.47
CA THR A 277 -21.33 -36.88 -27.51
C THR A 277 -21.01 -36.17 -28.82
N ASN A 278 -20.56 -34.91 -28.77
CA ASN A 278 -20.15 -34.19 -29.98
C ASN A 278 -18.90 -34.78 -30.64
N SER A 279 -18.03 -35.45 -29.88
CA SER A 279 -16.79 -36.03 -30.37
C SER A 279 -16.99 -37.41 -31.02
N SER A 280 -18.03 -38.15 -30.62
CA SER A 280 -18.31 -39.47 -31.19
C SER A 280 -18.81 -39.37 -32.64
N ASN A 281 -19.63 -38.37 -32.95
CA ASN A 281 -20.28 -38.19 -34.27
C ASN A 281 -19.32 -37.92 -35.45
N SER A 282 -18.04 -37.62 -35.19
CA SER A 282 -17.07 -37.20 -36.23
C SER A 282 -16.04 -38.27 -36.58
N THR A 283 -16.10 -39.46 -35.99
CA THR A 283 -15.06 -40.49 -36.10
C THR A 283 -15.64 -41.86 -36.47
N ASP A 284 -14.83 -42.70 -37.12
CA ASP A 284 -15.20 -44.07 -37.49
C ASP A 284 -15.76 -44.83 -36.26
N PRO A 285 -16.94 -45.47 -36.32
CA PRO A 285 -17.54 -46.22 -35.22
C PRO A 285 -16.64 -47.32 -34.64
N THR A 286 -15.69 -47.82 -35.42
CA THR A 286 -14.73 -48.86 -34.99
C THR A 286 -13.48 -48.27 -34.33
N SER A 287 -13.26 -46.96 -34.46
CA SER A 287 -12.11 -46.26 -33.87
C SER A 287 -12.33 -45.93 -32.39
N HIS A 288 -11.25 -45.85 -31.62
CA HIS A 288 -11.34 -45.45 -30.21
C HIS A 288 -11.78 -43.98 -30.06
N HIS A 289 -12.57 -43.69 -29.03
CA HIS A 289 -13.01 -42.32 -28.75
C HIS A 289 -11.81 -41.39 -28.44
N PRO A 290 -11.70 -40.18 -29.05
CA PRO A 290 -10.55 -39.29 -28.87
C PRO A 290 -10.25 -38.93 -27.41
N SER A 291 -11.29 -38.74 -26.61
CA SER A 291 -11.17 -38.37 -25.19
C SER A 291 -10.87 -39.54 -24.24
N PHE A 292 -10.80 -40.80 -24.72
CA PHE A 292 -10.56 -41.97 -23.84
C PHE A 292 -9.26 -41.84 -23.07
N CYS A 293 -8.16 -41.47 -23.76
CA CYS A 293 -6.85 -41.30 -23.13
C CYS A 293 -6.84 -40.16 -22.10
N MET A 294 -7.47 -39.02 -22.43
CA MET A 294 -7.56 -37.86 -21.53
C MET A 294 -8.31 -38.22 -20.24
N LEU A 295 -9.46 -38.88 -20.36
CA LEU A 295 -10.23 -39.34 -19.20
C LEU A 295 -9.49 -40.40 -18.40
N LYS A 296 -8.76 -41.31 -19.06
CA LYS A 296 -7.96 -42.32 -18.36
C LYS A 296 -6.86 -41.66 -17.51
N GLN A 297 -6.18 -40.65 -18.04
CA GLN A 297 -5.08 -39.95 -17.35
C GLN A 297 -5.54 -39.22 -16.08
N CYS A 298 -6.78 -38.71 -16.04
CA CYS A 298 -7.33 -38.03 -14.86
C CYS A 298 -8.21 -38.93 -13.97
N ASN A 299 -8.12 -40.25 -14.12
CA ASN A 299 -8.98 -41.23 -13.43
C ASN A 299 -10.50 -40.99 -13.66
N GLY A 300 -10.84 -40.32 -14.76
CA GLY A 300 -12.20 -39.92 -15.12
C GLY A 300 -13.13 -41.09 -15.42
N LEU A 301 -12.61 -42.17 -16.02
CA LEU A 301 -13.40 -43.38 -16.25
C LEU A 301 -13.98 -43.95 -14.95
N ASN A 302 -13.16 -44.03 -13.90
CA ASN A 302 -13.60 -44.49 -12.58
C ASN A 302 -14.49 -43.45 -11.87
N GLY A 303 -14.22 -42.16 -12.07
CA GLY A 303 -15.05 -41.08 -11.53
C GLY A 303 -16.50 -41.16 -12.05
N ILE A 304 -16.67 -41.27 -13.38
CA ILE A 304 -17.99 -41.37 -14.01
C ILE A 304 -18.67 -42.69 -13.63
N MET A 305 -17.93 -43.79 -13.56
CA MET A 305 -18.44 -45.08 -13.10
C MET A 305 -18.96 -45.02 -11.65
N THR A 306 -18.21 -44.35 -10.77
CA THR A 306 -18.61 -44.16 -9.36
C THR A 306 -19.88 -43.34 -9.27
N LEU A 307 -19.99 -42.27 -10.06
CA LEU A 307 -21.20 -41.45 -10.14
C LEU A 307 -22.42 -42.24 -10.62
N PHE A 308 -22.28 -43.02 -11.70
CA PHE A 308 -23.35 -43.88 -12.21
C PHE A 308 -23.90 -44.81 -11.12
N ASN A 309 -22.99 -45.44 -10.37
CA ASN A 309 -23.34 -46.34 -9.27
C ASN A 309 -23.94 -45.62 -8.05
N ALA A 310 -23.50 -44.39 -7.78
CA ALA A 310 -24.04 -43.57 -6.70
C ALA A 310 -25.51 -43.17 -6.94
N ASN A 311 -25.94 -43.09 -8.20
CA ASN A 311 -27.34 -42.80 -8.58
C ASN A 311 -27.92 -41.57 -7.85
N ILE A 312 -27.15 -40.48 -7.80
CA ILE A 312 -27.48 -39.27 -7.04
C ILE A 312 -28.75 -38.59 -7.60
N SER A 313 -28.94 -38.64 -8.92
CA SER A 313 -30.16 -38.17 -9.60
C SER A 313 -30.37 -38.95 -10.90
N LYS A 314 -31.62 -38.97 -11.41
CA LYS A 314 -31.92 -39.56 -12.73
C LYS A 314 -31.04 -38.95 -13.81
N GLU A 315 -30.99 -37.63 -13.89
CA GLU A 315 -30.21 -36.91 -14.90
C GLU A 315 -28.72 -37.26 -14.82
N SER A 316 -28.10 -37.21 -13.64
CA SER A 316 -26.67 -37.56 -13.52
C SER A 316 -26.39 -39.01 -13.89
N LYS A 317 -27.27 -39.96 -13.52
CA LYS A 317 -27.11 -41.36 -13.87
C LYS A 317 -27.26 -41.61 -15.37
N ASP A 318 -28.25 -41.01 -16.00
CA ASP A 318 -28.50 -41.13 -17.44
C ASP A 318 -27.29 -40.59 -18.23
N LEU A 319 -26.85 -39.38 -17.89
CA LEU A 319 -25.72 -38.73 -18.54
C LEU A 319 -24.39 -39.48 -18.29
N ALA A 320 -24.20 -40.07 -17.10
CA ALA A 320 -23.03 -40.89 -16.80
C ALA A 320 -23.01 -42.19 -17.62
N ALA A 321 -24.15 -42.88 -17.72
CA ALA A 321 -24.27 -44.11 -18.53
C ALA A 321 -23.96 -43.84 -20.00
N ILE A 322 -24.54 -42.76 -20.55
CA ILE A 322 -24.32 -42.34 -21.93
C ILE A 322 -22.85 -41.95 -22.15
N SER A 323 -22.28 -41.14 -21.26
CA SER A 323 -20.86 -40.74 -21.32
C SER A 323 -19.92 -41.96 -21.33
N LEU A 324 -20.18 -42.96 -20.49
CA LEU A 324 -19.40 -44.20 -20.46
C LEU A 324 -19.53 -44.97 -21.77
N SER A 325 -20.74 -45.06 -22.34
CA SER A 325 -20.95 -45.79 -23.59
C SER A 325 -20.15 -45.22 -24.77
N HIS A 326 -20.14 -43.89 -24.94
CA HIS A 326 -19.34 -43.22 -25.96
C HIS A 326 -17.84 -43.40 -25.73
N VAL A 327 -17.37 -43.30 -24.49
CA VAL A 327 -15.94 -43.41 -24.19
C VAL A 327 -15.43 -44.83 -24.40
N TYR A 328 -16.22 -45.85 -24.06
CA TYR A 328 -15.90 -47.26 -24.29
C TYR A 328 -16.22 -47.74 -25.71
N ARG A 329 -16.40 -46.83 -26.68
CA ARG A 329 -16.57 -47.20 -28.08
C ARG A 329 -15.47 -48.15 -28.56
N GLY A 330 -15.88 -49.30 -29.12
CA GLY A 330 -14.98 -50.36 -29.58
C GLY A 330 -14.16 -51.05 -28.47
N LYS A 331 -14.42 -50.77 -27.19
CA LYS A 331 -13.71 -51.34 -26.03
C LYS A 331 -14.65 -52.06 -25.08
N GLU A 332 -14.19 -53.18 -24.55
CA GLU A 332 -14.89 -53.89 -23.48
C GLU A 332 -14.97 -53.03 -22.20
N ILE A 333 -16.15 -52.97 -21.58
CA ILE A 333 -16.30 -52.45 -20.21
C ILE A 333 -15.94 -53.58 -19.23
N LYS A 334 -14.70 -53.59 -18.74
CA LYS A 334 -14.23 -54.62 -17.77
C LYS A 334 -14.72 -54.42 -16.33
N ASN A 335 -15.61 -53.45 -16.11
CA ASN A 335 -16.12 -53.13 -14.78
C ASN A 335 -17.29 -54.06 -14.40
N LYS A 336 -17.45 -54.34 -13.10
CA LYS A 336 -18.61 -55.09 -12.57
C LYS A 336 -19.96 -54.50 -12.98
N SER A 337 -20.02 -53.18 -13.17
CA SER A 337 -21.23 -52.46 -13.60
C SER A 337 -21.49 -52.50 -15.10
N HIS A 338 -20.73 -53.27 -15.88
CA HIS A 338 -20.92 -53.41 -17.33
C HIS A 338 -22.37 -53.74 -17.71
N LYS A 339 -22.95 -54.78 -17.08
CA LYS A 339 -24.33 -55.21 -17.37
C LYS A 339 -25.35 -54.16 -16.96
N GLU A 340 -25.12 -53.50 -15.83
CA GLU A 340 -26.00 -52.46 -15.28
C GLU A 340 -26.04 -51.23 -16.19
N ILE A 341 -24.90 -50.83 -16.76
CA ILE A 341 -24.81 -49.73 -17.73
C ILE A 341 -25.60 -50.07 -19.00
N ILE A 342 -25.37 -51.25 -19.58
CA ILE A 342 -26.09 -51.68 -20.79
C ILE A 342 -27.59 -51.78 -20.53
N ALA A 343 -27.99 -52.39 -19.41
CA ALA A 343 -29.40 -52.49 -19.02
C ALA A 343 -30.03 -51.10 -18.88
N HIS A 344 -29.34 -50.15 -18.23
CA HIS A 344 -29.81 -48.78 -18.09
C HIS A 344 -29.97 -48.09 -19.45
N LEU A 345 -28.97 -48.17 -20.33
CA LEU A 345 -29.02 -47.62 -21.69
C LEU A 345 -30.19 -48.18 -22.52
N LYS A 346 -30.48 -49.48 -22.40
CA LYS A 346 -31.65 -50.10 -23.04
C LYS A 346 -32.97 -49.46 -22.61
N THR A 347 -33.08 -49.00 -21.36
CA THR A 347 -34.29 -48.29 -20.90
C THR A 347 -34.42 -46.90 -21.51
N LEU A 348 -33.28 -46.22 -21.73
CA LEU A 348 -33.23 -44.85 -22.22
C LEU A 348 -33.64 -44.69 -23.70
N ILE A 349 -33.67 -45.75 -24.49
CA ILE A 349 -34.14 -45.67 -25.89
C ILE A 349 -35.61 -45.26 -26.01
N ASN A 350 -36.37 -45.34 -24.91
CA ASN A 350 -37.76 -44.93 -24.81
C ASN A 350 -37.94 -43.66 -23.97
N ASP A 351 -36.84 -42.96 -23.63
CA ASP A 351 -36.92 -41.73 -22.84
C ASP A 351 -37.72 -40.65 -23.62
N PRO A 352 -38.62 -39.90 -22.94
CA PRO A 352 -39.38 -38.83 -23.58
C PRO A 352 -38.49 -37.69 -24.07
N ASN A 353 -37.30 -37.49 -23.49
CA ASN A 353 -36.32 -36.55 -23.99
C ASN A 353 -35.63 -37.14 -25.23
N VAL A 354 -35.92 -36.55 -26.39
CA VAL A 354 -35.39 -36.97 -27.69
C VAL A 354 -33.86 -37.01 -27.72
N GLN A 355 -33.19 -36.05 -27.07
CA GLN A 355 -31.73 -36.00 -27.05
C GLN A 355 -31.14 -37.15 -26.22
N ILE A 356 -31.72 -37.45 -25.06
CA ILE A 356 -31.29 -38.58 -24.21
C ILE A 356 -31.52 -39.90 -24.95
N LYS A 357 -32.72 -40.07 -25.53
CA LYS A 357 -33.06 -41.23 -26.34
C LYS A 357 -32.06 -41.47 -27.47
N GLU A 358 -31.77 -40.44 -28.26
CA GLU A 358 -30.87 -40.57 -29.40
C GLU A 358 -29.42 -40.83 -28.96
N SER A 359 -28.97 -40.16 -27.91
CA SER A 359 -27.63 -40.40 -27.35
C SER A 359 -27.48 -41.82 -26.79
N ALA A 360 -28.53 -42.37 -26.18
CA ALA A 360 -28.52 -43.74 -25.69
C ALA A 360 -28.46 -44.76 -26.83
N LYS A 361 -29.16 -44.54 -27.95
CA LYS A 361 -29.02 -45.39 -29.15
C LYS A 361 -27.60 -45.35 -29.69
N ASN A 362 -27.04 -44.15 -29.88
CA ASN A 362 -25.67 -43.98 -30.36
C ASN A 362 -24.66 -44.64 -29.40
N GLY A 363 -24.88 -44.51 -28.10
CA GLY A 363 -24.09 -45.18 -27.07
C GLY A 363 -24.12 -46.70 -27.16
N LEU A 364 -25.29 -47.31 -27.41
CA LEU A 364 -25.42 -48.75 -27.62
C LEU A 364 -24.70 -49.20 -28.91
N GLN A 365 -24.78 -48.40 -29.98
CA GLN A 365 -24.03 -48.64 -31.22
C GLN A 365 -22.51 -48.58 -30.98
N ASP A 366 -22.04 -47.56 -30.26
CA ASP A 366 -20.63 -47.39 -29.90
C ASP A 366 -20.09 -48.59 -29.12
N LEU A 367 -20.86 -49.07 -28.13
CA LEU A 367 -20.51 -50.24 -27.34
C LEU A 367 -20.52 -51.53 -28.19
N ALA A 368 -21.47 -51.68 -29.11
CA ALA A 368 -21.57 -52.84 -29.98
C ALA A 368 -20.39 -53.00 -30.95
N GLY A 369 -19.55 -51.98 -31.10
CA GLY A 369 -18.25 -52.09 -31.79
C GLY A 369 -17.29 -53.10 -31.13
N ASN A 370 -17.52 -53.46 -29.86
CA ASN A 370 -16.82 -54.55 -29.19
C ASN A 370 -17.71 -55.80 -29.10
N SER A 371 -17.17 -56.98 -29.41
CA SER A 371 -17.94 -58.23 -29.44
C SER A 371 -18.52 -58.66 -28.08
N ILE A 372 -17.83 -58.39 -26.97
CA ILE A 372 -18.30 -58.76 -25.62
C ILE A 372 -19.49 -57.88 -25.23
N ASN A 373 -19.36 -56.57 -25.42
CA ASN A 373 -20.45 -55.64 -25.17
C ASN A 373 -21.64 -55.92 -26.10
N LYS A 374 -21.38 -56.22 -27.38
CA LYS A 374 -22.42 -56.57 -28.37
C LYS A 374 -23.25 -57.76 -27.90
N ALA A 375 -22.60 -58.83 -27.47
CA ALA A 375 -23.28 -60.03 -26.97
C ALA A 375 -24.15 -59.71 -25.73
N GLU A 376 -23.68 -58.86 -24.81
CA GLU A 376 -24.47 -58.42 -23.66
C GLU A 376 -25.65 -57.52 -24.07
N ILE A 377 -25.49 -56.66 -25.10
CA ILE A 377 -26.59 -55.85 -25.64
C ILE A 377 -27.64 -56.74 -26.30
N GLU A 378 -27.26 -57.73 -27.10
CA GLU A 378 -28.21 -58.62 -27.81
C GLU A 378 -28.86 -59.66 -26.88
N SER A 379 -28.39 -59.78 -25.64
CA SER A 379 -29.00 -60.65 -24.62
C SER A 379 -30.49 -60.35 -24.45
N ASN A 380 -31.27 -61.42 -24.24
CA ASN A 380 -32.73 -61.41 -24.13
C ASN A 380 -33.45 -60.90 -25.39
N GLY A 381 -32.82 -61.00 -26.57
CA GLY A 381 -33.45 -60.68 -27.86
C GLY A 381 -33.56 -59.18 -28.15
N PHE A 382 -32.81 -58.34 -27.44
CA PHE A 382 -32.80 -56.91 -27.68
C PHE A 382 -32.05 -56.59 -28.98
N ALA A 383 -32.71 -55.91 -29.92
CA ALA A 383 -32.07 -55.47 -31.17
C ALA A 383 -31.34 -54.14 -30.96
N ILE A 384 -30.09 -54.06 -31.40
CA ILE A 384 -29.32 -52.81 -31.37
C ILE A 384 -30.05 -51.77 -32.25
N PRO A 385 -30.38 -50.58 -31.70
CA PRO A 385 -31.04 -49.54 -32.46
C PRO A 385 -30.23 -49.15 -33.71
N LYS A 386 -30.94 -48.87 -34.80
CA LYS A 386 -30.35 -48.28 -36.01
C LYS A 386 -30.34 -46.77 -35.94
#